data_AF-A0A851RCZ0-F1
#
_entry.id   AF-A0A851RCZ0-F1
#
_cell.length_a   1.000
_cell.length_b   1.000
_cell.length_c   1.000
_cell.angle_alpha   90.00
_cell.angle_beta   90.00
_cell.angle_gamma   90.00
#
_symmetry.space_group_name_H-M   'P 1'
#
loop_
_entity.id
_entity.type
_entity.pdbx_description
1 polymer ?
#
loop_
_entity_poly.entity_id
_entity_poly.type
_entity_poly.pdbx_seq_one_letter_code
_entity_poly.pdbx_strand_id
1 'polypeptide(L)'
;MERLERSGRWLRAALARGRVRRRLPVLLLAIAVLGSALKDSELVPDTPLQNKRNPLNVYFVKVAWAWTLWLLLPFISLTTYELARSKFLYGRTKSALLVLRRLGALLVGTAVWYLCTGLFLYVENLTGECSLQGKPGQPPRLYASKRECHQDSGVWNGFDISGHCFLLSYCAMMILEELAVLEALSIDRSSKLRVVINVLLVALCSLTVIWVFMFLCTALYFHDFSQKLLGVLIGLSAWYGTYRFWYLKPLSPGLPLPNIPLSSKKYSYSR
;
A
#
# COMPACT_ATOMS: atom_id res chain seq x y z
N MET A 1 -8.55 13.44 24.76
CA MET A 1 -7.58 14.36 24.14
C MET A 1 -6.14 14.00 24.51
N GLU A 2 -5.79 13.96 25.81
CA GLU A 2 -4.39 13.73 26.25
C GLU A 2 -3.78 12.37 25.83
N ARG A 3 -4.54 11.27 25.91
CA ARG A 3 -4.07 9.93 25.45
C ARG A 3 -3.75 9.92 23.95
N LEU A 4 -4.58 10.55 23.13
CA LEU A 4 -4.39 10.64 21.68
C LEU A 4 -3.12 11.42 21.34
N GLU A 5 -2.88 12.54 22.03
CA GLU A 5 -1.67 13.33 21.84
C GLU A 5 -0.41 12.57 22.27
N ARG A 6 -0.48 11.83 23.37
CA ARG A 6 0.62 10.98 23.84
C ARG A 6 0.96 9.89 22.81
N SER A 7 -0.05 9.18 22.30
CA SER A 7 0.12 8.19 21.24
C SER A 7 0.70 8.81 19.97
N GLY A 8 0.18 9.97 19.54
CA GLY A 8 0.68 10.69 18.38
C GLY A 8 2.16 11.11 18.51
N ARG A 9 2.58 11.58 19.70
CA ARG A 9 4.00 11.90 19.96
C ARG A 9 4.90 10.66 19.86
N TRP A 10 4.48 9.56 20.46
CA TRP A 10 5.24 8.30 20.42
C TRP A 10 5.36 7.76 18.98
N LEU A 11 4.25 7.77 18.22
CA LEU A 11 4.23 7.34 16.82
C LEU A 11 5.12 8.21 15.95
N ARG A 12 5.06 9.55 16.10
CA ARG A 12 5.97 10.45 15.39
C ARG A 12 7.43 10.13 15.71
N ALA A 13 7.78 9.90 16.97
CA ALA A 13 9.15 9.54 17.35
C ALA A 13 9.58 8.18 16.78
N ALA A 14 8.67 7.20 16.71
CA ALA A 14 8.93 5.90 16.10
C ALA A 14 9.16 6.00 14.58
N LEU A 15 8.34 6.81 13.89
CA LEU A 15 8.42 7.04 12.45
C LEU A 15 9.62 7.91 12.07
N ALA A 16 9.93 8.96 12.83
CA ALA A 16 11.03 9.90 12.57
C ALA A 16 12.41 9.25 12.60
N ARG A 17 12.54 8.08 13.22
CA ARG A 17 13.78 7.29 13.17
C ARG A 17 13.99 6.62 11.80
N GLY A 18 13.03 6.69 10.88
CA GLY A 18 13.05 6.04 9.56
C GLY A 18 13.17 4.51 9.59
N ARG A 19 13.29 3.92 10.79
CA ARG A 19 13.64 2.52 11.01
C ARG A 19 12.51 1.59 10.59
N VAL A 20 11.26 1.95 10.92
CA VAL A 20 10.07 1.17 10.54
C VAL A 20 9.95 1.15 9.01
N ARG A 21 10.01 2.31 8.36
CA ARG A 21 9.95 2.44 6.90
C ARG A 21 11.04 1.65 6.17
N ARG A 22 12.28 1.64 6.68
CA ARG A 22 13.40 0.90 6.07
C ARG A 22 13.31 -0.62 6.31
N ARG A 23 12.74 -1.06 7.44
CA ARG A 23 12.64 -2.48 7.80
C ARG A 23 11.38 -3.17 7.26
N LEU A 24 10.32 -2.41 6.98
CA LEU A 24 9.04 -3.00 6.55
C LEU A 24 9.15 -3.87 5.27
N PRO A 25 9.88 -3.49 4.20
CA PRO A 25 10.02 -4.36 3.02
C PRO A 25 10.61 -5.73 3.36
N VAL A 26 11.66 -5.74 4.20
CA VAL A 26 12.32 -6.98 4.65
C VAL A 26 11.38 -7.79 5.53
N LEU A 27 10.61 -7.14 6.41
CA LEU A 27 9.59 -7.80 7.23
C LEU A 27 8.50 -8.44 6.37
N LEU A 28 7.98 -7.75 5.36
CA LEU A 28 6.95 -8.28 4.45
C LEU A 28 7.47 -9.48 3.65
N LEU A 29 8.71 -9.41 3.15
CA LEU A 29 9.37 -10.55 2.51
C LEU A 29 9.54 -11.73 3.47
N ALA A 30 10.01 -11.47 4.69
CA ALA A 30 10.16 -12.50 5.71
C ALA A 30 8.82 -13.15 6.06
N ILE A 31 7.74 -12.36 6.22
CA ILE A 31 6.40 -12.89 6.45
C ILE A 31 5.93 -13.76 5.28
N ALA A 32 6.19 -13.35 4.04
CA ALA A 32 5.80 -14.13 2.86
C ALA A 32 6.54 -15.48 2.78
N VAL A 33 7.86 -15.48 3.04
CA VAL A 33 8.69 -16.69 3.02
C VAL A 33 8.36 -17.62 4.19
N LEU A 34 8.41 -17.10 5.43
CA LEU A 34 8.16 -17.88 6.63
C LEU A 34 6.70 -18.36 6.70
N GLY A 35 5.74 -17.49 6.35
CA GLY A 35 4.33 -17.86 6.33
C GLY A 35 4.03 -18.96 5.31
N SER A 36 4.73 -18.97 4.16
CA SER A 36 4.60 -20.06 3.20
C SER A 36 5.22 -21.35 3.71
N ALA A 37 6.41 -21.30 4.31
CA ALA A 37 7.03 -22.47 4.91
C ALA A 37 6.15 -23.09 6.01
N LEU A 38 5.52 -22.25 6.85
CA LEU A 38 4.58 -22.70 7.89
C LEU A 38 3.31 -23.33 7.31
N LYS A 39 2.74 -22.73 6.25
CA LYS A 39 1.59 -23.30 5.53
C LYS A 39 1.92 -24.67 4.94
N ASP A 40 3.05 -24.78 4.27
CA ASP A 40 3.47 -26.00 3.57
C ASP A 40 3.87 -27.12 4.56
N SER A 41 4.26 -26.75 5.78
CA SER A 41 4.52 -27.72 6.86
C SER A 41 3.25 -28.20 7.57
N GLU A 42 2.06 -27.75 7.15
CA GLU A 42 0.75 -28.05 7.77
C GLU A 42 0.68 -27.71 9.28
N LEU A 43 1.59 -26.86 9.77
CA LEU A 43 1.67 -26.48 11.19
C LEU A 43 0.60 -25.45 11.61
N VAL A 44 -0.12 -24.88 10.65
CA VAL A 44 -1.10 -23.81 10.90
C VAL A 44 -2.47 -24.42 11.18
N PRO A 45 -3.06 -24.20 12.36
CA PRO A 45 -4.37 -24.76 12.69
C PRO A 45 -5.48 -24.15 11.83
N ASP A 46 -6.53 -24.92 11.56
CA ASP A 46 -7.73 -24.42 10.91
C ASP A 46 -8.41 -23.36 11.78
N THR A 47 -8.61 -22.17 11.22
CA THR A 47 -9.27 -21.07 11.92
C THR A 47 -10.32 -20.41 11.01
N PRO A 48 -11.31 -19.68 11.57
CA PRO A 48 -12.29 -18.94 10.76
C PRO A 48 -11.67 -17.94 9.76
N LEU A 49 -10.39 -17.57 9.94
CA LEU A 49 -9.65 -16.68 9.04
C LEU A 49 -9.34 -17.32 7.69
N GLN A 50 -9.30 -18.65 7.60
CA GLN A 50 -9.12 -19.41 6.37
C GLN A 50 -10.34 -19.34 5.44
N ASN A 51 -11.53 -19.01 5.98
CA ASN A 51 -12.72 -18.85 5.16
C ASN A 51 -12.58 -17.60 4.27
N LYS A 52 -12.55 -17.81 2.94
CA LYS A 52 -12.47 -16.73 1.95
C LYS A 52 -13.60 -15.69 2.07
N ARG A 53 -14.74 -16.08 2.67
CA ARG A 53 -15.92 -15.22 2.89
C ARG A 53 -15.94 -14.54 4.26
N ASN A 54 -14.91 -14.70 5.08
CA ASN A 54 -14.80 -13.99 6.35
C ASN A 54 -14.89 -12.47 6.14
N PRO A 55 -15.65 -11.72 6.96
CA PRO A 55 -15.80 -10.26 6.85
C PRO A 55 -14.48 -9.50 6.76
N LEU A 56 -13.41 -9.94 7.44
CA LEU A 56 -12.09 -9.29 7.32
C LEU A 56 -11.56 -9.36 5.88
N ASN A 57 -11.69 -10.50 5.21
CA ASN A 57 -11.22 -10.64 3.84
C ASN A 57 -12.08 -9.83 2.86
N VAL A 58 -13.41 -9.87 3.03
CA VAL A 58 -14.36 -9.21 2.12
C VAL A 58 -14.37 -7.70 2.27
N TYR A 59 -14.39 -7.16 3.50
CA TYR A 59 -14.55 -5.73 3.76
C TYR A 59 -13.25 -4.96 3.99
N PHE A 60 -12.15 -5.63 4.34
CA PHE A 60 -10.87 -4.95 4.50
C PHE A 60 -9.97 -5.16 3.29
N VAL A 61 -9.77 -6.40 2.85
CA VAL A 61 -8.76 -6.64 1.81
C VAL A 61 -9.24 -6.27 0.41
N LYS A 62 -10.47 -6.68 0.02
CA LYS A 62 -10.98 -6.38 -1.33
C LYS A 62 -11.12 -4.88 -1.61
N VAL A 63 -11.36 -4.08 -0.57
CA VAL A 63 -11.47 -2.62 -0.66
C VAL A 63 -10.30 -1.91 0.02
N ALA A 64 -9.15 -2.58 0.18
CA ALA A 64 -7.99 -2.03 0.86
C ALA A 64 -7.49 -0.71 0.24
N TRP A 65 -7.57 -0.61 -1.10
CA TRP A 65 -7.23 0.61 -1.81
C TRP A 65 -8.14 1.78 -1.42
N ALA A 66 -9.45 1.56 -1.32
CA ALA A 66 -10.42 2.59 -0.97
C ALA A 66 -10.18 3.15 0.44
N TRP A 67 -9.91 2.29 1.42
CA TRP A 67 -9.56 2.71 2.79
C TRP A 67 -8.26 3.52 2.82
N THR A 68 -7.27 3.11 2.02
CA THR A 68 -5.97 3.79 1.92
C THR A 68 -6.15 5.18 1.29
N LEU A 69 -6.92 5.29 0.20
CA LEU A 69 -7.27 6.56 -0.43
C LEU A 69 -8.02 7.49 0.53
N TRP A 70 -9.03 6.98 1.23
CA TRP A 70 -9.88 7.76 2.12
C TRP A 70 -9.09 8.46 3.23
N LEU A 71 -8.09 7.80 3.80
CA LEU A 71 -7.25 8.39 4.85
C LEU A 71 -6.09 9.22 4.30
N LEU A 72 -5.46 8.81 3.19
CA LEU A 72 -4.34 9.55 2.61
C LEU A 72 -4.77 10.87 1.95
N LEU A 73 -5.95 10.95 1.35
CA LEU A 73 -6.43 12.16 0.69
C LEU A 73 -6.48 13.38 1.63
N PRO A 74 -7.18 13.35 2.78
CA PRO A 74 -7.16 14.48 3.72
C PRO A 74 -5.79 14.65 4.38
N PHE A 75 -5.05 13.57 4.64
CA PHE A 75 -3.73 13.65 5.26
C PHE A 75 -2.71 14.38 4.37
N ILE A 76 -2.58 13.99 3.10
CA ILE A 76 -1.67 14.62 2.13
C ILE A 76 -2.09 16.08 1.92
N SER A 77 -3.39 16.34 1.77
CA SER A 77 -3.90 17.70 1.56
C SER A 77 -3.52 18.64 2.70
N LEU A 78 -3.81 18.24 3.94
CA LEU A 78 -3.54 19.06 5.13
C LEU A 78 -2.03 19.23 5.37
N THR A 79 -1.27 18.13 5.36
CA THR A 79 0.17 18.17 5.67
C THR A 79 0.96 18.93 4.61
N THR A 80 0.64 18.74 3.33
CA THR A 80 1.31 19.45 2.23
C THR A 80 0.98 20.94 2.26
N TYR A 81 -0.29 21.31 2.47
CA TYR A 81 -0.68 22.71 2.55
C TYR A 81 0.02 23.44 3.69
N GLU A 82 0.09 22.81 4.86
CA GLU A 82 0.75 23.37 6.04
C GLU A 82 2.26 23.43 5.89
N LEU A 83 2.88 22.43 5.25
CA LEU A 83 4.30 22.47 4.91
C LEU A 83 4.60 23.60 3.92
N ALA A 84 3.81 23.73 2.85
CA ALA A 84 3.92 24.80 1.85
C ALA A 84 3.85 26.20 2.48
N ARG A 85 2.91 26.37 3.41
CA ARG A 85 2.68 27.64 4.09
C ARG A 85 3.76 27.96 5.13
N SER A 86 4.13 26.99 5.96
CA SER A 86 5.01 27.21 7.13
C SER A 86 6.49 27.23 6.75
N LYS A 87 6.95 26.29 5.92
CA LYS A 87 8.37 26.15 5.56
C LYS A 87 8.72 26.93 4.30
N PHE A 88 7.87 26.87 3.28
CA PHE A 88 8.16 27.48 1.98
C PHE A 88 7.57 28.89 1.82
N LEU A 89 6.79 29.36 2.80
CA LEU A 89 6.15 30.68 2.79
C LEU A 89 5.33 30.92 1.51
N TYR A 90 4.76 29.87 0.93
CA TYR A 90 3.98 29.97 -0.30
C TYR A 90 2.63 30.66 -0.07
N GLY A 91 2.26 31.51 -1.03
CA GLY A 91 0.91 32.07 -1.14
C GLY A 91 -0.14 30.98 -1.41
N ARG A 92 -1.42 31.31 -1.18
CA ARG A 92 -2.55 30.37 -1.24
C ARG A 92 -2.58 29.54 -2.54
N THR A 93 -2.38 30.19 -3.68
CA THR A 93 -2.40 29.57 -5.01
C THR A 93 -1.27 28.57 -5.21
N LYS A 94 -0.04 28.95 -4.86
CA LYS A 94 1.14 28.06 -4.95
C LYS A 94 1.04 26.86 -4.00
N SER A 95 0.51 27.06 -2.79
CA SER A 95 0.25 25.98 -1.84
C SER A 95 -0.81 25.00 -2.37
N ALA A 96 -1.90 25.50 -2.96
CA ALA A 96 -2.94 24.67 -3.57
C ALA A 96 -2.41 23.87 -4.78
N LEU A 97 -1.59 24.49 -5.63
CA LEU A 97 -0.95 23.79 -6.75
C LEU A 97 -0.03 22.66 -6.27
N LEU A 98 0.75 22.89 -5.21
CA LEU A 98 1.59 21.85 -4.62
C LEU A 98 0.76 20.70 -4.05
N VAL A 99 -0.35 21.00 -3.36
CA VAL A 99 -1.29 19.98 -2.86
C VAL A 99 -1.85 19.16 -4.03
N LEU A 100 -2.34 19.80 -5.09
CA LEU A 100 -2.87 19.09 -6.25
C LEU A 100 -1.82 18.19 -6.91
N ARG A 101 -0.58 18.69 -7.04
CA ARG A 101 0.55 17.90 -7.52
C ARG A 101 0.81 16.68 -6.64
N ARG A 102 0.81 16.84 -5.31
CA ARG A 102 1.00 15.75 -4.35
C ARG A 102 -0.15 14.73 -4.38
N LEU A 103 -1.40 15.19 -4.52
CA LEU A 103 -2.55 14.31 -4.70
C LEU A 103 -2.45 13.47 -5.98
N GLY A 104 -1.68 13.91 -6.97
CA GLY A 104 -1.27 13.10 -8.12
C GLY A 104 -0.63 11.76 -7.73
N ALA A 105 -0.03 11.64 -6.54
CA ALA A 105 0.51 10.36 -6.05
C ALA A 105 -0.59 9.30 -5.84
N LEU A 106 -1.79 9.72 -5.42
CA LEU A 106 -2.95 8.84 -5.26
C LEU A 106 -3.53 8.42 -6.61
N LEU A 107 -3.48 9.31 -7.61
CA LEU A 107 -3.85 8.98 -8.98
C LEU A 107 -2.89 7.95 -9.57
N VAL A 108 -1.58 8.17 -9.42
CA VAL A 108 -0.54 7.19 -9.81
C VAL A 108 -0.76 5.87 -9.09
N GLY A 109 -1.03 5.87 -7.78
CA GLY A 109 -1.32 4.66 -7.03
C GLY A 109 -2.52 3.90 -7.56
N THR A 110 -3.59 4.61 -7.95
CA THR A 110 -4.79 4.01 -8.55
C THR A 110 -4.47 3.39 -9.90
N ALA A 111 -3.68 4.06 -10.73
CA ALA A 111 -3.24 3.54 -12.03
C ALA A 111 -2.38 2.27 -11.86
N VAL A 112 -1.40 2.30 -10.94
CA VAL A 112 -0.55 1.14 -10.62
C VAL A 112 -1.39 -0.04 -10.17
N TRP A 113 -2.33 0.17 -9.23
CA TRP A 113 -3.24 -0.88 -8.77
C TRP A 113 -4.03 -1.48 -9.95
N TYR A 114 -4.71 -0.63 -10.73
CA TYR A 114 -5.54 -1.06 -11.85
C TYR A 114 -4.74 -1.86 -12.90
N LEU A 115 -3.57 -1.35 -13.30
CA LEU A 115 -2.70 -2.00 -14.27
C LEU A 115 -2.17 -3.35 -13.75
N CYS A 116 -1.71 -3.41 -12.51
CA CYS A 116 -1.19 -4.66 -11.93
C CYS A 116 -2.28 -5.72 -11.78
N THR A 117 -3.48 -5.35 -11.29
CA THR A 117 -4.59 -6.30 -11.19
C THR A 117 -5.07 -6.77 -12.57
N GLY A 118 -5.08 -5.88 -13.57
CA GLY A 118 -5.37 -6.26 -14.95
C GLY A 118 -4.35 -7.24 -15.51
N LEU A 119 -3.06 -7.01 -15.23
CA LEU A 119 -1.98 -7.93 -15.59
C LEU A 119 -2.14 -9.30 -14.91
N PHE A 120 -2.52 -9.36 -13.63
CA PHE A 120 -2.70 -10.63 -12.94
C PHE A 120 -3.83 -11.46 -13.55
N LEU A 121 -4.96 -10.83 -13.87
CA LEU A 121 -6.06 -11.48 -14.58
C LEU A 121 -5.64 -11.95 -15.98
N TYR A 122 -4.83 -11.16 -16.68
CA TYR A 122 -4.30 -11.55 -17.98
C TYR A 122 -3.39 -12.78 -17.88
N VAL A 123 -2.46 -12.80 -16.93
CA VAL A 123 -1.57 -13.96 -16.69
C VAL A 123 -2.37 -15.20 -16.28
N GLU A 124 -3.37 -15.07 -15.43
CA GLU A 124 -4.23 -16.20 -15.01
C GLU A 124 -5.01 -16.78 -16.20
N ASN A 125 -5.51 -15.94 -17.11
CA ASN A 125 -6.20 -16.41 -18.31
C ASN A 125 -5.25 -17.05 -19.33
N LEU A 126 -4.00 -16.57 -19.44
CA LEU A 126 -3.01 -17.17 -20.35
C LEU A 126 -2.49 -18.52 -19.87
N THR A 127 -2.34 -18.68 -18.56
CA THR A 127 -1.71 -19.88 -17.96
C THR A 127 -2.72 -20.93 -17.55
N GLY A 128 -4.02 -20.62 -17.60
CA GLY A 128 -5.05 -21.49 -17.06
C GLY A 128 -5.72 -22.38 -18.07
N GLU A 129 -6.19 -23.51 -17.55
CA GLU A 129 -7.01 -24.46 -18.29
C GLU A 129 -8.34 -24.69 -17.56
N CYS A 130 -9.41 -24.90 -18.33
CA CYS A 130 -10.71 -25.21 -17.78
C CYS A 130 -10.89 -26.72 -17.62
N SER A 131 -11.03 -27.18 -16.38
CA SER A 131 -11.43 -28.55 -16.08
C SER A 131 -12.95 -28.61 -15.90
N LEU A 132 -13.64 -29.19 -16.88
CA LEU A 132 -15.07 -29.50 -16.78
C LEU A 132 -15.28 -30.88 -16.12
N GLN A 133 -16.29 -31.02 -15.27
CA GLN A 133 -16.87 -32.35 -15.02
C GLN A 133 -17.61 -32.77 -16.30
N GLY A 134 -17.01 -33.70 -17.05
CA GLY A 134 -17.43 -34.05 -18.40
C GLY A 134 -18.91 -34.47 -18.49
N LYS A 135 -19.66 -33.82 -19.38
CA LYS A 135 -20.89 -34.39 -19.93
C LYS A 135 -20.49 -35.35 -21.07
N PRO A 136 -20.92 -36.62 -21.08
CA PRO A 136 -20.56 -37.57 -22.13
C PRO A 136 -21.05 -37.07 -23.51
N GLY A 137 -20.18 -37.13 -24.52
CA GLY A 137 -20.56 -36.97 -25.93
C GLY A 137 -20.44 -35.56 -26.54
N GLN A 138 -19.86 -34.58 -25.84
CA GLN A 138 -19.57 -33.25 -26.42
C GLN A 138 -18.08 -33.11 -26.80
N PRO A 139 -17.75 -32.47 -27.94
CA PRO A 139 -16.37 -32.17 -28.29
C PRO A 139 -15.74 -31.25 -27.24
N PRO A 140 -14.43 -31.38 -26.96
CA PRO A 140 -13.74 -30.52 -26.01
C PRO A 140 -13.82 -29.05 -26.45
N ARG A 141 -14.52 -28.23 -25.67
CA ARG A 141 -14.61 -26.78 -25.90
C ARG A 141 -13.39 -26.11 -25.28
N LEU A 142 -12.60 -25.38 -26.07
CA LEU A 142 -11.55 -24.52 -25.55
C LEU A 142 -12.18 -23.26 -24.95
N TYR A 143 -11.88 -23.01 -23.68
CA TYR A 143 -12.29 -21.80 -22.96
C TYR A 143 -11.14 -20.81 -22.96
N ALA A 144 -11.38 -19.59 -23.43
CA ALA A 144 -10.33 -18.55 -23.50
C ALA A 144 -10.21 -17.76 -22.19
N SER A 145 -11.19 -17.86 -21.29
CA SER A 145 -11.17 -17.14 -20.02
C SER A 145 -11.80 -17.91 -18.87
N LYS A 146 -11.32 -17.62 -17.67
CA LYS A 146 -11.87 -18.12 -16.40
C LYS A 146 -13.38 -17.86 -16.25
N ARG A 147 -13.85 -16.72 -16.78
CA ARG A 147 -15.27 -16.34 -16.69
C ARG A 147 -16.16 -17.27 -17.50
N GLU A 148 -15.78 -17.60 -18.72
CA GLU A 148 -16.50 -18.55 -19.57
C GLU A 148 -16.49 -19.96 -18.97
N CYS A 149 -15.34 -20.39 -18.44
CA CYS A 149 -15.22 -21.68 -17.75
C CYS A 149 -16.20 -21.80 -16.57
N HIS A 150 -16.27 -20.77 -15.72
CA HIS A 150 -17.19 -20.78 -14.57
C HIS A 150 -18.67 -20.67 -14.95
N GLN A 151 -19.00 -20.03 -16.09
CA GLN A 151 -20.39 -20.00 -16.59
C GLN A 151 -20.89 -21.41 -16.90
N ASP A 152 -20.01 -22.27 -17.41
CA ASP A 152 -20.31 -23.67 -17.72
C ASP A 152 -20.05 -24.61 -16.51
N SER A 153 -19.98 -24.06 -15.29
CA SER A 153 -19.69 -24.78 -14.03
C SER A 153 -18.35 -25.52 -14.01
N GLY A 154 -17.41 -25.10 -14.85
CA GLY A 154 -16.04 -25.58 -14.85
C GLY A 154 -15.19 -24.99 -13.74
N VAL A 155 -14.10 -25.68 -13.43
CA VAL A 155 -13.06 -25.23 -12.51
C VAL A 155 -11.88 -24.74 -13.32
N TRP A 156 -11.49 -23.49 -13.15
CA TRP A 156 -10.33 -22.91 -13.80
C TRP A 156 -9.07 -23.16 -12.97
N ASN A 157 -8.10 -23.84 -13.55
CA ASN A 157 -6.81 -24.12 -12.95
C ASN A 157 -5.74 -23.31 -13.68
N GLY A 158 -5.38 -22.15 -13.14
CA GLY A 158 -4.37 -21.27 -13.72
C GLY A 158 -3.47 -20.65 -12.66
N PHE A 159 -2.41 -19.98 -13.11
CA PHE A 159 -1.46 -19.35 -12.22
C PHE A 159 -2.02 -18.01 -11.69
N ASP A 160 -2.61 -18.04 -10.49
CA ASP A 160 -3.22 -16.89 -9.83
C ASP A 160 -2.21 -16.15 -8.93
N ILE A 161 -1.57 -15.11 -9.46
CA ILE A 161 -0.68 -14.23 -8.68
C ILE A 161 -1.48 -13.58 -7.55
N SER A 162 -0.95 -13.63 -6.33
CA SER A 162 -1.70 -13.11 -5.17
C SER A 162 -1.85 -11.58 -5.20
N GLY A 163 -3.00 -11.11 -5.69
CA GLY A 163 -3.38 -9.71 -5.68
C GLY A 163 -3.48 -9.10 -4.28
N HIS A 164 -3.76 -9.94 -3.26
CA HIS A 164 -3.85 -9.52 -1.86
C HIS A 164 -2.44 -9.22 -1.29
N CYS A 165 -1.47 -10.09 -1.55
CA CYS A 165 -0.06 -9.84 -1.19
C CYS A 165 0.48 -8.57 -1.87
N PHE A 166 0.17 -8.38 -3.16
CA PHE A 166 0.50 -7.15 -3.89
C PHE A 166 -0.11 -5.91 -3.24
N LEU A 167 -1.45 -5.86 -3.12
CA LEU A 167 -2.15 -4.66 -2.71
C LEU A 167 -1.83 -4.25 -1.27
N LEU A 168 -1.79 -5.22 -0.35
CA LEU A 168 -1.53 -4.95 1.07
C LEU A 168 -0.09 -4.46 1.31
N SER A 169 0.90 -5.08 0.66
CA SER A 169 2.29 -4.63 0.76
C SER A 169 2.48 -3.24 0.16
N TYR A 170 1.88 -2.98 -1.01
CA TYR A 170 1.93 -1.70 -1.68
C TYR A 170 1.29 -0.57 -0.84
N CYS A 171 0.08 -0.78 -0.34
CA CYS A 171 -0.63 0.18 0.52
C CYS A 171 0.14 0.48 1.81
N ALA A 172 0.66 -0.54 2.49
CA ALA A 172 1.43 -0.35 3.73
C ALA A 172 2.69 0.50 3.49
N MET A 173 3.42 0.25 2.40
CA MET A 173 4.59 1.04 2.04
C MET A 173 4.25 2.47 1.63
N MET A 174 3.19 2.67 0.85
CA MET A 174 2.71 4.00 0.46
C MET A 174 2.33 4.84 1.68
N ILE A 175 1.59 4.26 2.64
CA ILE A 175 1.23 4.96 3.87
C ILE A 175 2.50 5.41 4.63
N LEU A 176 3.47 4.51 4.83
CA LEU A 176 4.69 4.86 5.56
C LEU A 176 5.54 5.92 4.85
N GLU A 177 5.54 5.97 3.53
CA GLU A 177 6.24 7.05 2.80
C GLU A 177 5.53 8.40 3.00
N GLU A 178 4.22 8.46 2.81
CA GLU A 178 3.47 9.72 2.96
C GLU A 178 3.55 10.24 4.41
N LEU A 179 3.57 9.36 5.41
CA LEU A 179 3.75 9.73 6.81
C LEU A 179 5.10 10.40 7.10
N ALA A 180 6.12 10.23 6.24
CA ALA A 180 7.44 10.81 6.45
C ALA A 180 7.38 12.35 6.51
N VAL A 181 6.41 13.00 5.84
CA VAL A 181 6.20 14.47 5.85
C VAL A 181 6.17 15.06 7.27
N LEU A 182 5.74 14.27 8.26
CA LEU A 182 5.66 14.68 9.65
C LEU A 182 7.02 14.97 10.29
N GLU A 183 8.12 14.46 9.74
CA GLU A 183 9.49 14.78 10.17
C GLU A 183 9.84 16.25 9.90
N ALA A 184 9.29 16.84 8.83
CA ALA A 184 9.56 18.22 8.41
C ALA A 184 8.53 19.22 8.94
N LEU A 185 7.39 18.74 9.44
CA LEU A 185 6.23 19.56 9.78
C LEU A 185 6.31 20.08 11.23
N SER A 186 6.52 21.39 11.39
CA SER A 186 6.39 22.08 12.68
C SER A 186 4.95 22.53 12.90
N ILE A 187 4.15 21.72 13.60
CA ILE A 187 2.73 22.03 13.87
C ILE A 187 2.61 22.96 15.08
N ASP A 188 2.95 24.23 14.92
CA ASP A 188 2.99 25.18 16.05
C ASP A 188 1.78 26.11 16.14
N ARG A 189 0.94 26.17 15.11
CA ARG A 189 0.02 27.31 14.95
C ARG A 189 -1.43 27.11 15.38
N SER A 190 -1.95 25.87 15.36
CA SER A 190 -3.35 25.60 15.70
C SER A 190 -3.51 24.27 16.43
N SER A 191 -4.08 24.35 17.64
CA SER A 191 -4.41 23.17 18.45
C SER A 191 -5.39 22.24 17.74
N LYS A 192 -6.40 22.78 17.04
CA LYS A 192 -7.38 22.00 16.27
C LYS A 192 -6.73 21.22 15.13
N LEU A 193 -5.90 21.87 14.33
CA LEU A 193 -5.21 21.24 13.20
C LEU A 193 -4.24 20.15 13.67
N ARG A 194 -3.51 20.41 14.76
CA ARG A 194 -2.63 19.43 15.41
C ARG A 194 -3.40 18.17 15.80
N VAL A 195 -4.58 18.33 16.39
CA VAL A 195 -5.47 17.22 16.75
C VAL A 195 -5.91 16.45 15.52
N VAL A 196 -6.37 17.11 14.46
CA VAL A 196 -6.80 16.45 13.22
C VAL A 196 -5.66 15.63 12.58
N ILE A 197 -4.46 16.21 12.47
CA ILE A 197 -3.30 15.49 11.93
C ILE A 197 -2.92 14.30 12.82
N ASN A 198 -3.03 14.43 14.15
CA ASN A 198 -2.80 13.32 15.08
C ASN A 198 -3.81 12.19 14.91
N VAL A 199 -5.10 12.52 14.72
CA VAL A 199 -6.16 11.53 14.46
C VAL A 199 -5.86 10.78 13.17
N LEU A 200 -5.55 11.51 12.08
CA LEU A 200 -5.19 10.90 10.79
C LEU A 200 -3.93 10.04 10.89
N LEU A 201 -2.91 10.49 11.61
CA LEU A 201 -1.69 9.72 11.86
C LEU A 201 -2.01 8.39 12.57
N VAL A 202 -2.79 8.43 13.65
CA VAL A 202 -3.17 7.22 14.40
C VAL A 202 -3.99 6.30 13.50
N ALA A 203 -4.96 6.83 12.75
CA ALA A 203 -5.78 6.06 11.83
C ALA A 203 -4.93 5.36 10.74
N LEU A 204 -3.98 6.08 10.12
CA LEU A 204 -3.07 5.53 9.11
C LEU A 204 -2.11 4.47 9.70
N CYS A 205 -1.63 4.67 10.92
CA CYS A 205 -0.80 3.67 11.61
C CYS A 205 -1.61 2.42 11.92
N SER A 206 -2.83 2.57 12.45
CA SER A 206 -3.74 1.45 12.69
C SER A 206 -4.07 0.71 11.40
N LEU A 207 -4.35 1.43 10.31
CA LEU A 207 -4.60 0.85 9.00
C LEU A 207 -3.39 0.06 8.48
N THR A 208 -2.18 0.57 8.67
CA THR A 208 -0.94 -0.15 8.31
C THR A 208 -0.79 -1.44 9.11
N VAL A 209 -1.09 -1.43 10.41
CA VAL A 209 -1.07 -2.64 11.24
C VAL A 209 -2.10 -3.66 10.74
N ILE A 210 -3.30 -3.22 10.38
CA ILE A 210 -4.33 -4.08 9.77
C ILE A 210 -3.82 -4.68 8.46
N TRP A 211 -3.15 -3.90 7.60
CA TRP A 211 -2.57 -4.42 6.35
C TRP A 211 -1.49 -5.47 6.59
N VAL A 212 -0.59 -5.24 7.54
CA VAL A 212 0.45 -6.23 7.89
C VAL A 212 -0.19 -7.50 8.46
N PHE A 213 -1.22 -7.37 9.30
CA PHE A 213 -1.96 -8.50 9.85
C PHE A 213 -2.68 -9.30 8.76
N MET A 214 -3.43 -8.64 7.87
CA MET A 214 -4.12 -9.31 6.77
C MET A 214 -3.14 -9.93 5.78
N PHE A 215 -1.97 -9.32 5.59
CA PHE A 215 -0.89 -9.86 4.79
C PHE A 215 -0.34 -11.16 5.42
N LEU A 216 -0.13 -11.17 6.74
CA LEU A 216 0.25 -12.38 7.48
C LEU A 216 -0.80 -13.49 7.34
N CYS A 217 -2.08 -13.17 7.52
CA CYS A 217 -3.16 -14.14 7.28
C CYS A 217 -3.14 -14.67 5.85
N THR A 218 -2.85 -13.81 4.86
CA THR A 218 -2.72 -14.22 3.46
C THR A 218 -1.56 -15.19 3.26
N ALA A 219 -0.41 -14.90 3.89
CA ALA A 219 0.77 -15.76 3.81
C ALA A 219 0.54 -17.13 4.46
N LEU A 220 -0.25 -17.21 5.54
CA LEU A 220 -0.52 -18.45 6.28
C LEU A 220 -1.61 -19.32 5.65
N TYR A 221 -2.68 -18.73 5.10
CA TYR A 221 -3.89 -19.49 4.75
C TYR A 221 -4.22 -19.59 3.25
N PHE A 222 -3.66 -18.74 2.40
CA PHE A 222 -4.07 -18.64 0.99
C PHE A 222 -2.89 -18.74 0.03
N HIS A 223 -3.11 -19.12 -1.24
CA HIS A 223 -2.11 -19.21 -2.33
C HIS A 223 -0.90 -20.13 -2.09
N ASP A 224 -0.19 -20.42 -3.18
CA ASP A 224 1.09 -21.13 -3.16
C ASP A 224 2.26 -20.16 -2.99
N PHE A 225 3.44 -20.70 -2.61
CA PHE A 225 4.63 -19.90 -2.32
C PHE A 225 5.00 -18.93 -3.45
N SER A 226 5.08 -19.41 -4.69
CA SER A 226 5.47 -18.61 -5.86
C SER A 226 4.47 -17.48 -6.15
N GLN A 227 3.17 -17.78 -6.07
CA GLN A 227 2.08 -16.81 -6.28
C GLN A 227 2.12 -15.68 -5.25
N LYS A 228 2.39 -16.01 -3.97
CA LYS A 228 2.59 -15.01 -2.91
C LYS A 228 3.82 -14.18 -3.20
N LEU A 229 4.96 -14.82 -3.40
CA LEU A 229 6.26 -14.15 -3.57
C LEU A 229 6.21 -13.14 -4.73
N LEU A 230 5.65 -13.53 -5.87
CA LEU A 230 5.47 -12.62 -7.01
C LEU A 230 4.57 -11.44 -6.67
N GLY A 231 3.44 -11.67 -5.99
CA GLY A 231 2.56 -10.59 -5.54
C GLY A 231 3.31 -9.56 -4.67
N VAL A 232 4.08 -10.03 -3.68
CA VAL A 232 4.88 -9.15 -2.81
C VAL A 232 5.96 -8.40 -3.59
N LEU A 233 6.70 -9.10 -4.44
CA LEU A 233 7.77 -8.49 -5.23
C LEU A 233 7.25 -7.41 -6.16
N ILE A 234 6.09 -7.62 -6.79
CA ILE A 234 5.44 -6.62 -7.65
C ILE A 234 5.00 -5.41 -6.81
N GLY A 235 4.43 -5.63 -5.62
CA GLY A 235 4.03 -4.55 -4.71
C GLY A 235 5.22 -3.69 -4.24
N LEU A 236 6.31 -4.34 -3.85
CA LEU A 236 7.56 -3.66 -3.45
C LEU A 236 8.22 -2.96 -4.64
N SER A 237 8.21 -3.57 -5.83
CA SER A 237 8.77 -2.97 -7.05
C SER A 237 8.00 -1.73 -7.46
N ALA A 238 6.67 -1.76 -7.39
CA ALA A 238 5.82 -0.60 -7.67
C ALA A 238 6.06 0.55 -6.68
N TRP A 239 6.19 0.24 -5.38
CA TRP A 239 6.59 1.24 -4.38
C TRP A 239 7.98 1.81 -4.67
N TYR A 240 8.96 0.97 -4.95
CA TYR A 240 10.33 1.39 -5.21
C TYR A 240 10.41 2.26 -6.47
N GLY A 241 9.79 1.81 -7.57
CA GLY A 241 9.76 2.54 -8.83
C GLY A 241 9.10 3.92 -8.70
N THR A 242 8.04 4.03 -7.91
CA THR A 242 7.38 5.32 -7.64
C THR A 242 8.20 6.18 -6.67
N TYR A 243 8.31 5.79 -5.40
CA TYR A 243 8.86 6.63 -4.34
C TYR A 243 10.39 6.73 -4.36
N ARG A 244 11.11 5.73 -4.86
CA ARG A 244 12.59 5.73 -4.81
C ARG A 244 13.24 6.10 -6.14
N PHE A 245 12.47 6.13 -7.23
CA PHE A 245 13.01 6.46 -8.55
C PHE A 245 12.26 7.60 -9.24
N TRP A 246 10.97 7.43 -9.55
CA TRP A 246 10.23 8.39 -10.38
C TRP A 246 9.87 9.68 -9.63
N TYR A 247 9.46 9.59 -8.37
CA TYR A 247 9.07 10.75 -7.55
C TYR A 247 10.23 11.70 -7.22
N LEU A 248 11.46 11.30 -7.54
CA LEU A 248 12.64 12.16 -7.49
C LEU A 248 12.76 13.09 -8.71
N LYS A 249 12.01 12.82 -9.79
CA LYS A 249 12.10 13.56 -11.05
C LYS A 249 11.14 14.77 -11.08
N PRO A 250 11.43 15.82 -11.86
CA PRO A 250 10.60 17.02 -11.94
C PRO A 250 9.17 16.78 -12.43
N LEU A 251 8.99 15.84 -13.36
CA LEU A 251 7.68 15.49 -13.95
C LEU A 251 6.96 14.38 -13.17
N SER A 252 6.90 14.53 -11.85
CA SER A 252 6.27 13.56 -10.95
C SER A 252 5.47 14.26 -9.85
N PRO A 253 4.59 13.54 -9.13
CA PRO A 253 3.96 14.04 -7.91
C PRO A 253 4.96 14.55 -6.86
N GLY A 254 6.23 14.14 -6.92
CA GLY A 254 7.29 14.54 -5.98
C GLY A 254 7.38 13.60 -4.76
N LEU A 255 8.20 13.97 -3.78
CA LEU A 255 8.27 13.28 -2.50
C LEU A 255 7.48 14.00 -1.39
N PRO A 256 7.00 13.28 -0.36
CA PRO A 256 6.37 13.88 0.81
C PRO A 256 7.32 14.79 1.59
N LEU A 257 8.58 14.37 1.72
CA LEU A 257 9.67 15.25 2.14
C LEU A 257 10.42 15.77 0.91
N PRO A 258 10.43 17.09 0.66
CA PRO A 258 11.33 17.65 -0.33
C PRO A 258 12.78 17.38 0.09
N ASN A 259 13.59 16.91 -0.86
CA ASN A 259 15.04 17.02 -0.72
C ASN A 259 15.36 18.51 -0.69
N ILE A 260 15.53 19.08 0.50
CA ILE A 260 16.08 20.43 0.63
C ILE A 260 17.49 20.33 0.05
N PRO A 261 17.80 21.03 -1.07
CA PRO A 261 19.17 21.06 -1.54
C PRO A 261 20.02 21.66 -0.41
N LEU A 262 21.11 20.98 -0.05
CA LEU A 262 22.10 21.39 0.96
C LEU A 262 22.85 22.70 0.64
N SER A 263 22.30 23.56 -0.22
CA SER A 263 22.97 24.75 -0.76
C SER A 263 22.83 26.02 0.08
N SER A 264 22.18 26.00 1.26
CA SER A 264 22.05 27.22 2.10
C SER A 264 23.00 27.29 3.30
N LYS A 265 23.96 26.36 3.45
CA LYS A 265 24.94 26.40 4.56
C LYS A 265 26.25 27.14 4.23
N LYS A 266 26.38 27.82 3.08
CA LYS A 266 27.66 28.40 2.63
C LYS A 266 27.80 29.94 2.65
N TYR A 267 26.85 30.71 3.18
CA TYR A 267 26.98 32.18 3.28
C TYR A 267 26.70 32.73 4.69
N SER A 268 27.29 32.12 5.72
CA SER A 268 27.38 32.78 7.03
C SER A 268 28.65 32.31 7.73
N TYR A 269 29.79 32.69 7.17
CA TYR A 269 31.08 32.89 7.85
C TYR A 269 32.02 33.59 6.85
N SER A 270 31.83 34.89 6.69
CA SER A 270 32.96 35.82 6.60
C SER A 270 32.53 37.08 7.32
N ARG A 271 33.19 37.32 8.46
CA ARG A 271 33.47 38.68 8.90
C ARG A 271 34.43 39.31 7.90
#